data_AF-A0A7X7SJN3-F1
#
_entry.id   AF-A0A7X7SJN3-F1
#
_cell.length_a   1.000
_cell.length_b   1.000
_cell.length_c   1.000
_cell.angle_alpha   90.00
_cell.angle_beta   90.00
_cell.angle_gamma   90.00
#
_symmetry.space_group_name_H-M   'P 1'
#
loop_
_entity.id
_entity.type
_entity.pdbx_description
1 polymer ?
#
loop_
_entity_poly.entity_id
_entity_poly.type
_entity_poly.pdbx_seq_one_letter_code
_entity_poly.pdbx_strand_id
1 'polypeptide(L)'
;MEKIRKSEEEWRRELTPEQYRILRQKGTEPPGTGKYYHETSPGIYRCAACGQPLFDAVTKYESGSGWPSFYQPIMQQNVSMHEDRSHGMIRT
;
A
#
# COMPACT_ATOMS: atom_id res chain seq x y z
N MET A 1 13.82 -0.83 -12.96
CA MET A 1 12.76 0.19 -12.97
C MET A 1 13.32 1.45 -12.36
N GLU A 2 13.14 2.59 -13.01
CA GLU A 2 13.68 3.86 -12.54
C GLU A 2 12.91 4.35 -11.31
N LYS A 3 13.61 4.75 -10.25
CA LYS A 3 12.96 5.26 -9.04
C LYS A 3 12.50 6.69 -9.30
N ILE A 4 11.21 6.95 -9.10
CA ILE A 4 10.65 8.32 -9.15
C ILE A 4 11.33 9.17 -8.08
N ARG A 5 11.91 10.31 -8.50
CA ARG A 5 12.50 11.32 -7.62
C ARG A 5 11.63 12.57 -7.71
N LYS A 6 11.02 12.92 -6.58
CA LYS A 6 10.22 14.14 -6.37
C LYS A 6 10.51 14.66 -4.97
N SER A 7 10.35 15.95 -4.77
CA SER A 7 10.45 16.59 -3.45
C SER A 7 9.25 16.23 -2.57
N GLU A 8 9.37 16.48 -1.27
CA GLU A 8 8.26 16.25 -0.33
C GLU A 8 7.08 17.19 -0.62
N GLU A 9 7.34 18.41 -1.10
CA GLU A 9 6.32 19.38 -1.49
C GLU A 9 5.54 18.91 -2.72
N GLU A 10 6.23 18.34 -3.71
CA GLU A 10 5.58 17.75 -4.89
C GLU A 10 4.67 16.59 -4.48
N TRP A 11 5.15 15.70 -3.60
CA TRP A 11 4.32 14.61 -3.09
C TRP A 11 3.11 15.09 -2.30
N ARG A 12 3.26 16.13 -1.47
CA ARG A 12 2.14 16.72 -0.71
C ARG A 12 1.08 17.37 -1.60
N ARG A 13 1.45 17.80 -2.81
CA ARG A 13 0.51 18.37 -3.80
C ARG A 13 -0.22 17.29 -4.58
N GLU A 14 0.44 16.17 -4.88
CA GLU A 14 -0.13 15.08 -5.68
C GLU A 14 -0.96 14.08 -4.87
N LEU A 15 -0.56 13.81 -3.63
CA LEU A 15 -1.20 12.84 -2.75
C LEU A 15 -2.22 13.52 -1.84
N THR A 16 -3.28 12.80 -1.48
CA THR A 16 -4.13 13.25 -0.37
C THR A 16 -3.35 13.26 0.95
N PRO A 17 -3.76 14.03 1.98
CA PRO A 17 -3.08 14.04 3.26
C PRO A 17 -2.91 12.65 3.88
N GLU A 18 -3.94 11.79 3.78
CA GLU A 18 -3.92 10.40 4.24
C GLU A 18 -2.88 9.57 3.46
N GLN A 19 -2.91 9.65 2.12
CA GLN A 19 -1.96 8.92 1.26
C GLN A 19 -0.53 9.36 1.52
N TYR A 20 -0.28 10.66 1.68
CA TYR A 20 1.05 11.17 2.02
C TYR A 20 1.53 10.63 3.37
N ARG A 21 0.67 10.69 4.40
CA ARG A 21 0.98 10.14 5.73
C ARG A 21 1.35 8.66 5.67
N ILE A 22 0.59 7.85 4.94
CA ILE A 22 0.83 6.41 4.82
C ILE A 22 2.08 6.12 3.98
N LEU A 23 2.16 6.67 2.75
CA LEU A 23 3.20 6.31 1.78
C LEU A 23 4.56 6.95 2.05
N ARG A 24 4.57 8.16 2.64
CA ARG A 24 5.82 8.93 2.87
C ARG A 24 6.24 8.94 4.33
N GLN A 25 5.29 8.92 5.26
CA GLN A 25 5.59 9.00 6.70
C GLN A 25 5.42 7.66 7.44
N LYS A 26 5.26 6.55 6.71
CA LYS A 26 5.05 5.20 7.26
C LYS A 26 3.86 5.12 8.23
N GLY A 27 2.82 5.92 7.99
CA GLY A 27 1.58 5.87 8.75
C GLY A 27 0.72 4.65 8.39
N THR A 28 -0.21 4.32 9.28
CA THR A 28 -1.24 3.29 9.05
C THR A 28 -2.62 3.95 9.18
N GLU A 29 -3.56 3.62 8.30
CA GLU A 29 -4.97 4.03 8.44
C GLU A 29 -5.65 3.23 9.57
N PRO A 30 -6.69 3.77 10.21
CA PRO A 30 -7.48 3.00 11.16
C PRO A 30 -8.07 1.73 10.53
N PRO A 31 -8.26 0.64 11.31
CA PRO A 31 -8.83 -0.59 10.78
C PRO A 31 -10.26 -0.35 10.27
N GLY A 32 -10.56 -0.91 9.10
CA GLY A 32 -11.90 -0.86 8.50
C GLY A 32 -12.25 0.44 7.78
N THR A 33 -11.38 1.47 7.79
CA THR A 33 -11.68 2.76 7.13
C THR A 33 -11.19 2.84 5.69
N GLY A 34 -10.32 1.93 5.27
CA GLY A 34 -9.73 1.94 3.94
C GLY A 34 -10.76 1.71 2.84
N LYS A 35 -10.76 2.58 1.82
CA LYS A 35 -11.67 2.50 0.65
C LYS A 35 -11.73 1.10 0.03
N TYR A 36 -10.61 0.40 0.01
CA TYR A 36 -10.47 -0.89 -0.65
C TYR A 36 -10.60 -2.10 0.27
N TYR A 37 -10.92 -1.90 1.56
CA TYR A 37 -11.00 -2.99 2.51
C TYR A 37 -12.07 -4.02 2.10
N HIS A 38 -13.30 -3.56 1.83
CA HIS A 38 -14.41 -4.41 1.40
C HIS A 38 -14.62 -4.45 -0.13
N GLU A 39 -13.68 -3.90 -0.91
CA GLU A 39 -13.78 -3.92 -2.36
C GLU A 39 -13.54 -5.35 -2.89
N THR A 40 -14.38 -5.79 -3.82
CA THR A 40 -14.33 -7.12 -4.44
C THR A 40 -14.42 -7.07 -5.97
N SER A 41 -14.55 -5.87 -6.55
CA SER A 41 -14.59 -5.66 -7.99
C SER A 41 -13.28 -6.13 -8.64
N PRO A 42 -13.36 -6.80 -9.80
CA PRO A 42 -12.17 -7.16 -10.58
C PRO A 42 -11.32 -5.93 -10.94
N GLY A 43 -10.01 -6.07 -10.90
CA GLY A 43 -9.10 -4.98 -11.24
C GLY A 43 -7.68 -5.16 -10.71
N ILE A 44 -6.85 -4.14 -10.95
CA ILE A 44 -5.45 -4.11 -10.51
C ILE A 44 -5.29 -3.00 -9.47
N TYR A 45 -4.74 -3.37 -8.31
CA TYR A 45 -4.32 -2.43 -7.29
C TYR A 45 -2.95 -1.85 -7.66
N ARG A 46 -2.91 -0.53 -7.83
CA ARG A 46 -1.71 0.20 -8.22
C ARG A 46 -1.19 1.03 -7.05
N CYS A 47 0.13 1.21 -6.98
CA CYS A 47 0.73 2.15 -6.05
C CYS A 47 0.17 3.55 -6.30
N ALA A 48 -0.44 4.16 -5.29
CA ALA A 48 -1.05 5.49 -5.42
C ALA A 48 -0.03 6.60 -5.70
N ALA A 49 1.27 6.38 -5.44
CA ALA A 49 2.32 7.34 -5.77
C ALA A 49 2.87 7.20 -7.20
N CYS A 50 3.26 5.98 -7.61
CA CYS A 50 3.96 5.77 -8.87
C CYS A 50 3.15 5.06 -9.96
N GLY A 51 1.93 4.61 -9.67
CA GLY A 51 1.07 3.90 -10.62
C GLY A 51 1.48 2.45 -10.93
N GLN A 52 2.57 1.96 -10.34
CA GLN A 52 3.05 0.59 -10.54
C GLN A 52 1.98 -0.43 -10.13
N PRO A 53 1.68 -1.45 -10.95
CA PRO A 53 0.79 -2.53 -10.56
C PRO A 53 1.40 -3.37 -9.43
N LEU A 54 0.66 -3.54 -8.34
CA LEU A 54 1.13 -4.25 -7.15
C LEU A 54 0.40 -5.58 -6.97
N PHE A 55 -0.93 -5.56 -6.95
CA PHE A 55 -1.77 -6.72 -6.66
C PHE A 55 -2.93 -6.84 -7.65
N ASP A 56 -3.37 -8.07 -7.88
CA ASP A 56 -4.55 -8.38 -8.67
C ASP A 56 -5.72 -8.64 -7.70
N ALA A 57 -6.92 -8.17 -8.02
CA ALA A 57 -8.12 -8.44 -7.23
C ALA A 57 -8.39 -9.94 -7.07
N VAL A 58 -7.96 -10.78 -8.03
CA VAL A 58 -8.07 -12.24 -7.93
C VAL A 58 -7.27 -12.80 -6.74
N THR A 59 -6.21 -12.12 -6.31
CA THR A 59 -5.38 -12.56 -5.17
C THR A 59 -5.83 -11.97 -3.84
N LYS A 60 -6.87 -11.11 -3.86
CA LYS A 60 -7.46 -10.52 -2.65
C LYS A 60 -8.30 -11.57 -1.93
N TYR A 61 -8.25 -11.56 -0.60
CA TYR A 61 -9.12 -12.37 0.24
C TYR A 61 -9.54 -11.62 1.51
N GLU A 62 -10.64 -12.05 2.12
CA GLU A 62 -11.14 -11.50 3.37
C GLU A 62 -10.42 -12.17 4.56
N SER A 63 -9.49 -11.44 5.17
CA SER A 63 -8.71 -11.92 6.32
C SER A 63 -9.34 -11.57 7.68
N GLY A 64 -10.29 -10.63 7.71
CA GLY A 64 -10.83 -10.04 8.94
C GLY A 64 -9.83 -9.11 9.67
N SER A 65 -8.71 -8.75 9.05
CA SER A 65 -7.66 -7.95 9.70
C SER A 65 -8.01 -6.48 9.89
N GLY A 66 -8.95 -5.94 9.11
CA GLY A 66 -9.22 -4.50 9.03
C GLY A 66 -8.54 -3.79 7.86
N TRP A 67 -7.71 -4.47 7.05
CA TRP A 67 -7.05 -3.90 5.86
C TRP A 67 -7.09 -4.85 4.65
N PRO A 68 -6.96 -4.32 3.42
CA PRO A 68 -6.88 -5.13 2.20
C PRO A 68 -5.79 -6.20 2.32
N SER A 69 -6.13 -7.46 2.05
CA SER A 69 -5.23 -8.60 2.21
C SER A 69 -5.10 -9.37 0.91
N PHE A 70 -3.85 -9.68 0.52
CA PHE A 70 -3.52 -10.37 -0.73
C PHE A 70 -2.51 -11.48 -0.43
N TYR A 71 -2.67 -12.65 -1.04
CA TYR A 71 -1.74 -13.77 -0.80
C TYR A 71 -0.51 -13.73 -1.70
N GLN A 72 -0.51 -12.93 -2.77
CA GLN A 72 0.67 -12.72 -3.64
C GLN A 72 0.61 -11.40 -4.41
N PRO A 73 1.77 -10.76 -4.69
CA PRO A 73 1.86 -9.65 -5.63
C PRO A 73 1.79 -10.13 -7.08
N ILE A 74 1.54 -9.20 -8.01
CA ILE A 74 1.58 -9.47 -9.47
C ILE A 74 3.00 -9.87 -9.89
N MET A 75 4.03 -9.20 -9.36
CA MET A 75 5.44 -9.55 -9.55
C MET A 75 6.21 -9.33 -8.25
N GLN A 76 7.07 -10.27 -7.88
CA GLN A 76 7.88 -10.20 -6.65
C GLN A 76 8.73 -8.91 -6.60
N GLN A 77 9.33 -8.51 -7.72
CA GLN A 77 10.15 -7.29 -7.79
C GLN A 77 9.38 -5.96 -7.59
N ASN A 78 8.05 -5.97 -7.60
CA ASN A 78 7.25 -4.77 -7.38
C ASN A 78 7.03 -4.45 -5.89
N VAL A 79 7.33 -5.40 -5.00
CA VAL A 79 7.19 -5.25 -3.56
C VAL A 79 8.51 -5.61 -2.89
N SER A 80 9.10 -4.69 -2.14
CA SER A 80 10.29 -4.95 -1.33
C SER A 80 9.89 -5.21 0.11
N MET A 81 10.44 -6.25 0.71
CA MET A 81 10.28 -6.56 2.12
C MET A 81 11.37 -5.88 2.95
N HIS A 82 11.00 -5.32 4.10
CA HIS A 82 11.91 -4.66 5.04
C HIS A 82 11.53 -5.05 6.45
N GLU A 83 12.51 -5.44 7.27
CA GLU A 83 12.25 -5.73 8.69
C GLU A 83 11.85 -4.44 9.43
N ASP A 84 10.75 -4.51 10.18
CA ASP A 84 10.23 -3.44 11.02
C ASP A 84 10.18 -3.89 12.49
N ARG A 85 10.92 -3.18 13.35
CA ARG A 85 11.01 -3.42 14.80
C ARG A 85 10.20 -2.44 15.65
N SER A 86 9.41 -1.58 15.03
CA SER A 86 8.57 -0.60 15.73
C SER A 86 7.55 -1.27 16.63
N HIS A 87 7.14 -0.55 17.69
CA HIS A 87 6.19 -1.03 18.69
C HIS A 87 6.63 -2.30 19.45
N GLY A 88 7.91 -2.63 19.46
CA GLY A 88 8.45 -3.79 20.19
C GLY A 88 8.13 -5.15 19.55
N MET A 89 7.71 -5.16 18.28
CA MET A 89 7.39 -6.36 17.51
C MET A 89 8.34 -6.50 16.32
N ILE A 90 8.59 -7.72 15.85
CA ILE A 90 9.31 -7.96 14.58
C ILE A 90 8.28 -8.24 13.49
N ARG A 91 8.26 -7.41 12.45
CA ARG A 91 7.33 -7.46 11.32
C ARG A 91 8.08 -7.35 9.99
N THR A 92 7.44 -7.69 8.87
CA THR A 92 8.00 -7.60 7.52
C THR A 92 6.91 -7.22 6.52
#